data_AF-A0A7S1K9C8-F1
#
_entry.id   AF-A0A7S1K9C8-F1
#
_cell.length_a   1.000
_cell.length_b   1.000
_cell.length_c   1.000
_cell.angle_alpha   90.00
_cell.angle_beta   90.00
_cell.angle_gamma   90.00
#
_symmetry.space_group_name_H-M   'P 1'
#
loop_
_entity.id
_entity.type
_entity.pdbx_description
1 polymer ?
#
loop_
_entity_poly.entity_id
_entity_poly.type
_entity_poly.pdbx_seq_one_letter_code
_entity_poly.pdbx_strand_id
1 'polypeptide(L)'
;GTAIISKNIESAETVDPLIPGRKVTCIFGFCDIRNFTDATEILKEGVMVFVNQIAEVVHGICDDFSGTANKNIGDAFLLVWKIPERHPWTGKEVEFSLVADKDDPQNPSALIRQGLHNDIF
;
A
#
# COMPACT_ATOMS: atom_id res chain seq x y z
N GLY A 1 4.43 -7.89 -10.99
CA GLY A 1 4.69 -9.25 -11.49
C GLY A 1 4.96 -9.23 -12.98
N THR A 2 3.97 -8.83 -13.78
CA THR A 2 4.00 -8.91 -15.25
C THR A 2 5.19 -8.24 -15.91
N ALA A 3 5.60 -7.05 -15.46
CA ALA A 3 6.72 -6.33 -16.07
C ALA A 3 8.07 -7.06 -15.99
N ILE A 4 8.32 -7.83 -14.92
CA ILE A 4 9.56 -8.61 -14.77
C ILE A 4 9.51 -9.85 -15.68
N ILE A 5 8.33 -10.47 -15.78
CA ILE A 5 8.09 -11.62 -16.67
C ILE A 5 8.23 -11.19 -18.14
N SER A 6 7.64 -10.05 -18.53
CA SER A 6 7.79 -9.47 -19.88
C SER A 6 9.25 -9.20 -20.21
N LYS A 7 10.02 -8.62 -19.29
CA LYS A 7 11.45 -8.33 -19.51
C LYS A 7 12.29 -9.60 -19.67
N ASN A 8 11.95 -10.68 -18.95
CA ASN A 8 12.58 -11.99 -19.12
C ASN A 8 12.22 -12.69 -20.44
N ILE A 9 11.05 -12.38 -21.02
CA ILE A 9 10.61 -12.95 -22.31
C ILE A 9 11.22 -12.18 -23.50
N GLU A 10 11.51 -10.89 -23.34
CA GLU A 10 12.17 -10.07 -24.39
C GLU A 10 13.62 -10.50 -24.67
N SER A 11 14.33 -11.06 -23.67
CA SER A 11 15.66 -11.65 -23.84
C SER A 11 15.54 -13.17 -24.13
N ALA A 12 15.32 -13.52 -25.40
CA ALA A 12 14.94 -14.86 -25.86
C ALA A 12 15.95 -16.01 -25.61
N GLU A 13 17.03 -15.84 -24.84
CA GLU A 13 18.08 -16.87 -24.72
C GLU A 13 18.32 -17.40 -23.30
N THR A 14 18.06 -16.63 -22.23
CA THR A 14 18.21 -17.11 -20.85
C THR A 14 17.30 -16.34 -19.89
N VAL A 15 16.48 -17.07 -19.12
CA VAL A 15 15.74 -16.49 -17.99
C VAL A 15 16.76 -16.20 -16.88
N ASP A 16 17.00 -14.93 -16.58
CA ASP A 16 17.81 -14.55 -15.42
C ASP A 16 16.88 -14.38 -14.19
N PRO A 17 16.93 -15.29 -13.21
CA PRO A 17 16.12 -15.20 -12.00
C PRO A 17 16.62 -14.13 -11.03
N LEU A 18 17.78 -13.50 -11.27
CA LEU A 18 18.43 -12.53 -10.40
C LEU A 18 18.26 -11.07 -10.85
N ILE A 19 17.19 -10.76 -11.59
CA ILE A 19 16.86 -9.37 -11.93
C ILE A 19 16.67 -8.54 -10.64
N PRO A 20 17.40 -7.42 -10.48
CA PRO A 20 17.22 -6.53 -9.32
C PRO A 20 15.77 -6.02 -9.22
N GLY A 21 15.23 -6.05 -8.00
CA GLY A 21 13.92 -5.48 -7.70
C GLY A 21 13.86 -3.98 -7.98
N ARG A 22 12.66 -3.46 -8.24
CA ARG A 22 12.43 -2.02 -8.44
C ARG A 22 11.99 -1.39 -7.12
N LYS A 23 12.59 -0.25 -6.76
CA LYS A 23 12.14 0.55 -5.62
C LYS A 23 10.74 1.11 -5.92
N VAL A 24 9.82 0.96 -4.99
CA VAL A 24 8.44 1.48 -5.10
C VAL A 24 8.13 2.29 -3.85
N THR A 25 7.56 3.47 -4.04
CA THR A 25 7.04 4.31 -2.95
C THR A 25 5.59 3.93 -2.67
N CYS A 26 5.24 3.72 -1.41
CA CYS A 26 3.89 3.36 -1.02
C CYS A 26 3.53 3.89 0.37
N ILE A 27 2.23 4.04 0.61
CA ILE A 27 1.64 4.35 1.91
C ILE A 27 1.09 3.05 2.47
N PHE A 28 1.42 2.76 3.73
CA PHE A 28 0.87 1.61 4.45
C PHE A 28 -0.18 2.09 5.45
N GLY A 29 -1.35 1.46 5.41
CA GLY A 29 -2.41 1.62 6.40
C GLY A 29 -2.54 0.35 7.24
N PHE A 30 -2.63 0.51 8.55
CA PHE A 30 -2.96 -0.55 9.48
C PHE A 30 -4.32 -0.24 10.11
N CYS A 31 -5.26 -1.17 9.99
CA CYS A 31 -6.56 -1.10 10.63
C CYS A 31 -6.68 -2.27 11.59
N ASP A 32 -6.90 -2.01 12.88
CA ASP A 32 -6.94 -3.00 13.96
C ASP A 32 -8.34 -3.05 14.57
N ILE A 33 -8.92 -4.25 14.70
CA ILE A 33 -10.20 -4.45 15.39
C ILE A 33 -9.95 -4.43 16.90
N ARG A 34 -10.38 -3.35 17.54
CA ARG A 34 -10.26 -3.16 18.98
C ARG A 34 -11.01 -4.25 19.75
N ASN A 35 -10.38 -4.76 20.81
CA ASN A 35 -10.95 -5.80 21.70
C ASN A 35 -11.36 -7.08 20.95
N PHE A 36 -10.62 -7.46 19.91
CA PHE A 36 -10.96 -8.63 19.11
C PHE A 36 -10.97 -9.93 19.93
N THR A 37 -10.03 -10.12 20.86
CA THR A 37 -10.01 -11.29 21.74
C THR A 37 -11.35 -11.47 22.46
N ASP A 38 -11.86 -10.42 23.10
CA ASP A 38 -13.15 -10.43 23.81
C ASP A 38 -14.30 -10.74 22.85
N ALA A 39 -14.27 -10.15 21.64
CA ALA A 39 -15.29 -10.40 20.62
C ALA A 39 -15.27 -11.87 20.16
N THR A 40 -14.10 -12.49 20.01
CA THR A 40 -13.98 -13.89 19.59
C THR A 40 -14.46 -14.87 20.67
N GLU A 41 -14.26 -14.56 21.96
CA GLU A 41 -14.74 -15.38 23.08
C GLU A 41 -16.28 -15.43 23.14
N ILE A 42 -16.93 -14.30 22.82
CA ILE A 42 -18.39 -14.19 22.81
C ILE A 42 -18.99 -14.81 21.54
N LEU A 43 -18.45 -14.44 20.36
CA LEU A 43 -19.01 -14.83 19.07
C LEU A 43 -18.72 -16.30 18.70
N LYS A 44 -17.59 -16.86 19.17
CA LYS A 44 -17.15 -18.22 18.88
C LYS A 44 -17.18 -18.50 17.37
N GLU A 45 -18.05 -19.40 16.92
CA GLU A 45 -18.22 -19.78 15.51
C GLU A 45 -18.66 -18.60 14.63
N GLY A 46 -19.29 -17.57 15.20
CA GLY A 46 -19.73 -16.36 14.50
C GLY A 46 -18.59 -15.39 14.13
N VAL A 47 -17.36 -15.62 14.60
CA VAL A 47 -16.23 -14.71 14.36
C VAL A 47 -15.94 -14.52 12.86
N MET A 48 -16.11 -15.57 12.06
CA MET A 48 -15.82 -15.51 10.62
C MET A 48 -16.77 -14.55 9.89
N VAL A 49 -18.06 -14.59 10.21
CA VAL A 49 -19.07 -13.69 9.61
C VAL A 49 -18.80 -12.24 10.02
N PHE A 50 -18.45 -12.02 11.30
CA PHE A 50 -18.10 -10.71 11.81
C PHE A 50 -16.87 -10.10 11.11
N VAL A 51 -15.78 -10.86 10.98
CA VAL A 51 -14.56 -10.40 10.29
C VAL A 51 -14.84 -10.14 8.80
N ASN A 52 -15.64 -10.98 8.15
CA ASN A 52 -15.97 -10.80 6.73
C ASN A 52 -16.76 -9.50 6.47
N GLN A 53 -17.68 -9.14 7.36
CA GLN A 53 -18.42 -7.88 7.25
C GLN A 53 -17.49 -6.66 7.39
N ILE A 54 -16.54 -6.71 8.33
CA ILE A 54 -15.54 -5.65 8.48
C ILE A 54 -14.63 -5.61 7.25
N ALA A 55 -14.21 -6.77 6.74
CA ALA A 55 -13.38 -6.88 5.55
C ALA A 55 -14.07 -6.27 4.33
N GLU A 56 -15.38 -6.48 4.16
CA GLU A 56 -16.16 -5.87 3.08
C GLU A 56 -16.09 -4.33 3.12
N VAL A 57 -16.26 -3.73 4.30
CA VAL A 57 -16.16 -2.28 4.48
C VAL A 57 -14.73 -1.77 4.24
N VAL A 58 -13.75 -2.39 4.89
CA VAL A 58 -12.35 -1.96 4.81
C VAL A 58 -11.81 -2.11 3.39
N HIS A 59 -12.09 -3.23 2.74
CA HIS A 59 -11.67 -3.47 1.36
C HIS A 59 -12.40 -2.55 0.38
N GLY A 60 -13.72 -2.34 0.54
CA GLY A 60 -14.49 -1.44 -0.31
C GLY A 60 -13.96 -0.02 -0.28
N ILE A 61 -13.74 0.53 0.92
CA ILE A 61 -13.13 1.87 1.07
C ILE A 61 -11.71 1.89 0.49
N CYS A 62 -10.90 0.87 0.77
CA CYS A 62 -9.54 0.80 0.23
C CYS A 62 -9.54 0.85 -1.30
N ASP A 63 -10.43 0.09 -1.95
CA ASP A 63 -10.60 0.04 -3.40
C ASP A 63 -11.09 1.38 -3.98
N ASP A 64 -12.10 2.01 -3.36
CA ASP A 64 -12.62 3.33 -3.75
C ASP A 64 -11.52 4.41 -3.80
N PHE A 65 -10.52 4.29 -2.93
CA PHE A 65 -9.37 5.20 -2.87
C PHE A 65 -8.10 4.64 -3.53
N SER A 66 -8.22 3.70 -4.48
CA SER A 66 -7.10 3.15 -5.28
C SER A 66 -6.01 2.46 -4.45
N GLY A 67 -6.38 1.94 -3.29
CA GLY A 67 -5.53 1.11 -2.45
C GLY A 67 -5.62 -0.36 -2.82
N THR A 68 -4.92 -1.20 -2.07
CA THR A 68 -5.03 -2.65 -2.18
C THR A 68 -4.90 -3.26 -0.79
N ALA A 69 -5.83 -4.14 -0.45
CA ALA A 69 -5.71 -4.99 0.72
C ALA A 69 -4.66 -6.08 0.45
N ASN A 70 -3.57 -6.06 1.22
CA ASN A 70 -2.43 -6.97 1.00
C ASN A 70 -2.52 -8.20 1.89
N LYS A 71 -2.87 -8.02 3.17
CA LYS A 71 -2.91 -9.11 4.15
C LYS A 71 -3.95 -8.86 5.25
N ASN A 72 -4.66 -9.93 5.59
CA ASN A 72 -5.53 -10.00 6.77
C ASN A 72 -4.80 -10.83 7.83
N ILE A 73 -4.64 -10.29 9.03
CA ILE A 73 -3.85 -10.87 10.12
C ILE A 73 -4.76 -10.95 11.35
N GLY A 74 -5.74 -11.86 11.32
CA GLY A 74 -6.71 -12.00 12.40
C GLY A 74 -7.60 -10.77 12.54
N ASP A 75 -7.27 -9.90 13.49
CA ASP A 75 -7.94 -8.64 13.80
C ASP A 75 -7.42 -7.42 13.04
N ALA A 76 -6.29 -7.55 12.33
CA ALA A 76 -5.71 -6.43 11.62
C ALA A 76 -5.75 -6.59 10.09
N PHE A 77 -5.97 -5.48 9.41
CA PHE A 77 -5.90 -5.35 7.95
C PHE A 77 -4.69 -4.49 7.57
N LEU A 78 -3.84 -5.02 6.70
CA LEU A 78 -2.74 -4.29 6.08
C LEU A 78 -3.14 -3.83 4.69
N LEU A 79 -3.25 -2.52 4.53
CA LEU A 79 -3.63 -1.83 3.31
C LEU A 79 -2.41 -1.11 2.72
N VAL A 80 -2.35 -1.05 1.39
CA VAL A 80 -1.23 -0.43 0.67
C VAL A 80 -1.74 0.44 -0.46
N TRP A 81 -1.27 1.69 -0.51
CA TRP A 81 -1.44 2.56 -1.68
C TRP A 81 -0.09 2.73 -2.35
N LYS A 82 0.04 2.25 -3.59
CA LYS A 82 1.24 2.43 -4.39
C LYS A 82 1.20 3.80 -5.03
N ILE A 83 2.26 4.56 -4.85
CA ILE A 83 2.34 5.87 -5.48
C ILE A 83 3.01 5.69 -6.84
N PRO A 84 2.37 6.16 -7.94
CA PRO A 84 2.95 6.02 -9.26
C PRO A 84 4.23 6.86 -9.36
N GLU A 85 5.26 6.32 -10.01
CA GLU A 85 6.52 7.04 -10.22
C GLU A 85 6.36 8.26 -11.13
N ARG A 86 5.31 8.28 -11.94
CA ARG A 86 4.97 9.38 -12.84
C ARG A 86 3.55 9.81 -12.60
N HIS A 87 3.35 11.12 -12.60
CA HIS A 87 2.04 11.72 -12.43
C HIS A 87 1.14 11.32 -13.60
N PRO A 88 -0.07 10.78 -13.34
CA PRO A 88 -0.88 10.13 -14.38
C PRO A 88 -1.34 11.08 -15.49
N TRP A 89 -1.48 12.38 -15.20
CA TRP A 89 -1.94 13.37 -16.18
C TRP A 89 -0.83 14.16 -16.85
N THR A 90 0.33 14.33 -16.20
CA THR A 90 1.41 15.19 -16.72
C THR A 90 2.64 14.39 -17.16
N GLY A 91 2.74 13.10 -16.80
CA GLY A 91 3.88 12.24 -17.11
C GLY A 91 5.19 12.61 -16.40
N LYS A 92 5.19 13.71 -15.62
CA LYS A 92 6.33 14.16 -14.82
C LYS A 92 6.62 13.16 -13.72
N GLU A 93 7.91 12.91 -13.46
CA GLU A 93 8.32 12.09 -12.33
C GLU A 93 7.87 12.74 -11.03
N VAL A 94 7.39 11.92 -10.11
CA VAL A 94 6.89 12.40 -8.83
C VAL A 94 7.97 12.16 -7.78
N GLU A 95 8.55 13.25 -7.30
CA GLU A 95 9.47 13.19 -6.17
C GLU A 95 8.69 13.36 -4.87
N PHE A 96 8.83 12.36 -4.00
CA PHE A 96 8.26 12.38 -2.66
C PHE A 96 9.38 12.46 -1.65
N SER A 97 9.37 13.53 -0.86
CA SER A 97 10.22 13.65 0.31
C SER A 97 9.38 13.30 1.54
N LEU A 98 9.86 12.36 2.35
CA LEU A 98 9.36 12.18 3.71
C LEU A 98 9.83 13.40 4.50
N VAL A 99 8.91 14.29 4.84
CA VAL A 99 9.22 15.41 5.71
C VAL A 99 8.95 14.95 7.13
N ALA A 100 10.01 14.84 7.93
CA ALA A 100 9.90 14.60 9.36
C ALA A 100 8.95 15.65 9.95
N ASP A 101 8.04 15.22 10.82
CA ASP A 101 7.20 16.16 11.54
C ASP A 101 8.12 17.13 12.30
N LYS A 102 7.85 18.43 12.19
CA LYS A 102 8.69 19.45 12.84
C LYS A 102 8.61 19.34 14.36
N ASP A 103 7.49 18.83 14.86
CA ASP A 103 7.22 18.68 16.29
C ASP A 103 7.59 17.28 16.81
N ASP A 104 7.73 16.28 15.94
CA ASP A 104 8.24 14.94 16.28
C ASP A 104 9.08 14.31 15.15
N PRO A 105 10.41 14.46 15.19
CA PRO A 105 11.33 13.91 14.19
C PRO A 105 11.34 12.38 14.11
N GLN A 106 10.81 11.68 15.12
CA GLN A 106 10.74 10.21 15.16
C GLN A 106 9.39 9.69 14.68
N ASN A 107 8.45 10.57 14.35
CA ASN A 107 7.12 10.18 13.95
C ASN A 107 7.14 9.45 12.58
N PRO A 108 6.71 8.17 12.52
CA PRO A 108 6.66 7.41 11.28
C PRO A 108 5.62 7.92 10.27
N SER A 109 4.73 8.85 10.68
CA SER A 109 3.73 9.49 9.80
C SER A 109 4.24 10.74 9.06
N ALA A 110 5.54 10.80 8.78
CA ALA A 110 6.19 11.83 7.99
C ALA A 110 5.33 12.27 6.78
N LEU A 111 5.11 13.58 6.67
CA LEU A 111 4.25 14.16 5.64
C LEU A 111 4.89 13.92 4.27
N ILE A 112 4.10 13.36 3.35
CA ILE A 112 4.50 13.23 1.95
C ILE A 112 4.30 14.60 1.28
N ARG A 113 5.40 15.28 0.95
CA ARG A 113 5.33 16.46 0.07
C ARG A 113 5.52 16.04 -1.37
N GLN A 114 4.56 16.40 -2.22
CA GLN A 114 4.69 16.29 -3.68
C GLN A 114 5.42 17.53 -4.20
N GLY A 115 6.64 17.34 -4.72
CA GLY A 115 7.30 18.35 -5.53
C GLY A 115 6.95 18.14 -7.00
N LEU A 116 6.23 19.07 -7.63
CA LEU A 116 6.29 19.22 -9.08
C LEU A 116 7.53 20.06 -9.35
N HIS A 117 8.47 19.55 -10.15
CA HIS A 117 9.58 20.38 -10.62
C HIS A 117 8.96 21.60 -11.34
N ASN A 118 9.08 22.76 -10.67
CA ASN A 118 8.67 24.04 -11.21
C ASN A 118 9.56 24.31 -12.41
N ASP A 119 8.99 24.17 -13.60
CA ASP A 119 9.29 25.09 -14.67
C ASP A 119 7.97 25.78 -15.02
N ILE A 120 8.07 27.09 -14.87
CA ILE A 120 7.08 28.15 -14.91
C ILE A 120 6.78 28.42 -16.40
N PHE A 121 5.77 29.24 -16.70
CA PHE A 121 5.77 30.02 -17.94
C PHE A 121 7.13 30.70 -18.18
#